data_AF-A0A350D729-F1
#
_entry.id   AF-A0A350D729-F1
#
_cell.length_a   1.000
_cell.length_b   1.000
_cell.length_c   1.000
_cell.angle_alpha   90.00
_cell.angle_beta   90.00
_cell.angle_gamma   90.00
#
_symmetry.space_group_name_H-M   'P 1'
#
loop_
_entity.id
_entity.type
_entity.pdbx_description
1 polymer ?
#
loop_
_entity_poly.entity_id
_entity_poly.type
_entity_poly.pdbx_seq_one_letter_code
_entity_poly.pdbx_strand_id
1 'polypeptide(L)'
;MVTNISVDKKSPVPAYRQVIKQITSMIHEGRLHPGDKLPTERELASQLNLARGTVKKAYEVMSRDGIIETTQGRGTFVSSRQDIIPSGRKERAQKIIDNLLDQLRGMNFSYQEIRTFFELAVIQREEKLENFNVAVVDCNPESLSIFERQLIFLKHVRVSRFLLDEIVADPEAERRLEPFDLILTTSTHYSELLGKVPALKDRLIQMAVSPSQETIIEMAGLSPVQRLGVVCESQNFLARVVARLKDMGLATGSVPCLFLKDENKLPAFLANLDVVFVPPGYQLQRQKENMAAVQEFTQRGGKVITFDYQIERGSLLYVEERISQLLTP
;
A
#
# COMPACT_ATOMS: atom_id res chain seq x y z
N MET A 1 17.14 15.82 -34.81
CA MET A 1 17.59 14.53 -35.39
C MET A 1 18.62 13.93 -34.44
N VAL A 2 18.57 12.61 -34.21
CA VAL A 2 19.49 11.89 -33.32
C VAL A 2 20.89 11.89 -33.96
N THR A 3 21.78 12.81 -33.58
CA THR A 3 23.05 13.04 -34.29
C THR A 3 24.31 12.56 -33.57
N ASN A 4 24.21 11.80 -32.46
CA ASN A 4 25.41 11.41 -31.72
C ASN A 4 25.32 10.05 -31.00
N ILE A 5 25.04 8.98 -31.76
CA ILE A 5 25.18 7.60 -31.26
C ILE A 5 26.46 7.02 -31.86
N SER A 6 27.26 6.32 -31.06
CA SER A 6 28.43 5.56 -31.52
C SER A 6 28.46 4.16 -30.91
N VAL A 7 29.12 3.20 -31.55
CA VAL A 7 29.17 1.81 -31.04
C VAL A 7 30.60 1.34 -31.01
N ASP A 8 31.06 0.93 -29.83
CA ASP A 8 32.38 0.33 -29.66
C ASP A 8 32.28 -1.18 -29.91
N LYS A 9 32.85 -1.62 -31.04
CA LYS A 9 32.88 -3.03 -31.44
C LYS A 9 33.83 -3.88 -30.58
N LYS A 10 34.74 -3.26 -29.81
CA LYS A 10 35.66 -3.95 -28.91
C LYS A 10 35.10 -4.12 -27.49
N SER A 11 34.01 -3.43 -27.16
CA SER A 11 33.35 -3.55 -25.86
C SER A 11 32.76 -4.95 -25.67
N PRO A 12 32.82 -5.52 -24.44
CA PRO A 12 32.13 -6.77 -24.11
C PRO A 12 30.59 -6.61 -24.14
N VAL A 13 30.07 -5.38 -24.22
CA VAL A 13 28.63 -5.11 -24.30
C VAL A 13 28.15 -5.29 -25.74
N PRO A 14 27.12 -6.12 -26.00
CA PRO A 14 26.58 -6.29 -27.35
C PRO A 14 26.13 -4.97 -28.00
N ALA A 15 26.45 -4.78 -29.29
CA ALA A 15 26.16 -3.55 -30.03
C ALA A 15 24.71 -3.06 -29.91
N TYR A 16 23.73 -3.96 -29.98
CA TYR A 16 22.32 -3.59 -29.83
C TYR A 16 22.01 -3.00 -28.44
N ARG A 17 22.67 -3.47 -27.37
CA ARG A 17 22.53 -2.92 -26.00
C ARG A 17 23.17 -1.54 -25.89
N GLN A 18 24.29 -1.31 -26.57
CA GLN A 18 24.94 0.01 -26.61
C GLN A 18 24.05 1.06 -27.29
N VAL A 19 23.34 0.67 -28.36
CA VAL A 19 22.36 1.53 -29.05
C VAL A 19 21.18 1.86 -28.14
N ILE A 20 20.60 0.85 -27.47
CA ILE A 20 19.50 1.05 -26.50
C ILE A 20 19.93 2.05 -25.42
N LYS A 21 21.09 1.81 -24.78
CA LYS A 21 21.59 2.66 -23.70
C LYS A 21 21.67 4.12 -24.11
N GLN A 22 22.25 4.42 -25.27
CA GLN A 22 22.42 5.80 -25.73
C GLN A 22 21.10 6.48 -26.09
N ILE A 23 20.17 5.77 -26.75
CA ILE A 23 18.84 6.32 -27.05
C ILE A 23 18.09 6.63 -25.76
N THR A 24 18.11 5.70 -24.80
CA THR A 24 17.48 5.89 -23.48
C THR A 24 18.14 7.02 -22.68
N SER A 25 19.47 7.16 -22.70
CA SER A 25 20.17 8.30 -22.07
C SER A 25 19.76 9.63 -22.68
N MET A 26 19.67 9.73 -24.02
CA MET A 26 19.24 10.97 -24.68
C MET A 26 17.80 11.34 -24.31
N ILE A 27 16.91 10.37 -24.10
CA ILE A 27 15.56 10.64 -23.60
C ILE A 27 15.61 11.18 -22.16
N HIS A 28 16.40 10.54 -21.29
CA HIS A 28 16.55 10.99 -19.89
C HIS A 28 17.20 12.36 -19.74
N GLU A 29 18.13 12.70 -20.62
CA GLU A 29 18.80 14.00 -20.66
C GLU A 29 17.93 15.10 -21.30
N GLY A 30 16.69 14.79 -21.72
CA GLY A 30 15.78 15.73 -22.38
C GLY A 30 16.23 16.12 -23.79
N ARG A 31 17.14 15.35 -24.40
CA ARG A 31 17.59 15.56 -25.78
C ARG A 31 16.64 14.92 -26.80
N LEU A 32 15.86 13.93 -26.37
CA LEU A 32 14.75 13.35 -27.11
C LEU A 32 13.49 13.40 -26.25
N HIS A 33 12.41 13.87 -26.83
CA HIS A 33 11.12 14.05 -26.18
C HIS A 33 10.12 13.00 -26.66
N PRO A 34 9.08 12.70 -25.85
CA PRO A 34 7.93 11.93 -26.32
C PRO A 34 7.38 12.46 -27.65
N GLY A 35 7.15 11.55 -28.60
CA GLY A 35 6.71 11.88 -29.95
C GLY A 35 7.85 12.19 -30.93
N ASP A 36 9.10 12.32 -30.49
CA ASP A 36 10.23 12.50 -31.40
C ASP A 36 10.41 11.28 -32.30
N LYS A 37 10.59 11.53 -33.60
CA LYS A 37 10.82 10.49 -34.60
C LYS A 37 12.26 9.99 -34.55
N LEU A 38 12.44 8.70 -34.36
CA LEU A 38 13.74 8.04 -34.47
C LEU A 38 14.08 7.73 -35.93
N PRO A 39 15.37 7.62 -36.29
CA PRO A 39 15.78 7.15 -37.60
C PRO A 39 15.21 5.74 -37.88
N THR A 40 14.98 5.43 -39.15
CA THR A 40 14.62 4.06 -39.54
C THR A 40 15.74 3.08 -39.22
N GLU A 41 15.43 1.79 -39.10
CA GLU A 41 16.43 0.73 -38.88
C GLU A 41 17.59 0.81 -39.90
N ARG A 42 17.25 1.11 -41.17
CA ARG A 42 18.22 1.20 -42.26
C ARG A 42 19.12 2.42 -42.14
N GLU A 43 18.54 3.56 -41.79
CA GLU A 43 19.30 4.81 -41.58
C GLU A 43 20.25 4.69 -40.40
N LEU A 44 19.76 4.19 -39.25
CA LEU A 44 20.60 4.06 -38.06
C LEU A 44 21.68 2.97 -38.25
N ALA A 45 21.37 1.87 -38.94
CA ALA A 45 22.38 0.86 -39.29
C ALA A 45 23.48 1.43 -40.19
N SER A 46 23.13 2.26 -41.17
CA SER A 46 24.09 2.94 -42.04
C SER A 46 24.95 3.94 -41.26
N GLN A 47 24.35 4.72 -40.36
CA GLN A 47 25.07 5.69 -39.54
C GLN A 47 26.08 5.04 -38.59
N LEU A 48 25.71 3.89 -38.01
CA LEU A 48 26.53 3.19 -37.02
C LEU A 48 27.46 2.13 -37.63
N ASN A 49 27.41 1.92 -38.94
CA ASN A 49 28.08 0.83 -39.64
C ASN A 49 27.84 -0.54 -38.94
N LEU A 50 26.56 -0.82 -38.69
CA LEU A 50 26.06 -2.04 -38.06
C LEU A 50 25.22 -2.87 -39.03
N ALA A 51 25.13 -4.17 -38.78
CA ALA A 51 24.15 -5.01 -39.47
C ALA A 51 22.72 -4.54 -39.12
N ARG A 52 21.85 -4.46 -40.13
CA ARG A 52 20.44 -4.05 -39.93
C ARG A 52 19.73 -4.87 -38.86
N GLY A 53 20.00 -6.18 -38.78
CA GLY A 53 19.43 -7.06 -37.76
C GLY A 53 19.79 -6.66 -36.32
N THR A 54 20.96 -6.04 -36.11
CA THR A 54 21.38 -5.53 -34.80
C THR A 54 20.55 -4.33 -34.36
N VAL A 55 20.29 -3.40 -35.28
CA VAL A 55 19.44 -2.24 -35.01
C VAL A 55 17.98 -2.64 -34.85
N LYS A 56 17.49 -3.53 -35.72
CA LYS A 56 16.15 -4.13 -35.60
C LYS A 56 15.94 -4.76 -34.21
N LYS A 57 16.90 -5.56 -33.75
CA LYS A 57 16.87 -6.15 -32.39
C LYS A 57 16.84 -5.08 -31.29
N ALA A 58 17.56 -3.97 -31.45
CA ALA A 58 17.51 -2.87 -30.49
C ALA A 58 16.11 -2.23 -30.45
N TYR A 59 15.49 -2.01 -31.62
CA TYR A 59 14.16 -1.40 -31.73
C TYR A 59 13.05 -2.32 -31.23
N GLU A 60 13.12 -3.62 -31.52
CA GLU A 60 12.19 -4.62 -30.99
C GLU A 60 12.21 -4.65 -29.45
N VAL A 61 13.40 -4.62 -28.85
CA VAL A 61 13.56 -4.59 -27.39
C VAL A 61 12.98 -3.29 -26.82
N MET A 62 13.35 -2.13 -27.35
CA MET A 62 12.83 -0.84 -26.89
C MET A 62 11.31 -0.72 -27.08
N SER A 63 10.75 -1.30 -28.14
CA SER A 63 9.32 -1.27 -28.39
C SER A 63 8.56 -2.16 -27.42
N ARG A 64 9.07 -3.36 -27.15
CA ARG A 64 8.53 -4.25 -26.11
C ARG A 64 8.60 -3.61 -24.72
N ASP A 65 9.69 -2.92 -24.44
CA ASP A 65 9.94 -2.26 -23.15
C ASP A 65 9.21 -0.90 -23.05
N GLY A 66 8.38 -0.54 -24.04
CA GLY A 66 7.53 0.67 -24.01
C GLY A 66 8.27 2.00 -24.20
N ILE A 67 9.55 1.96 -24.58
CA ILE A 67 10.39 3.16 -24.78
C ILE A 67 10.05 3.84 -26.12
N ILE A 68 9.71 3.03 -27.13
CA ILE A 68 9.39 3.51 -28.48
C ILE A 68 8.13 2.84 -29.00
N GLU A 69 7.42 3.53 -29.87
CA GLU A 69 6.24 3.03 -30.57
C GLU A 69 6.50 3.03 -32.07
N THR A 70 6.26 1.89 -32.70
CA THR A 70 6.37 1.77 -34.16
C THR A 70 4.98 1.74 -34.77
N THR A 71 4.69 2.71 -35.63
CA THR A 71 3.45 2.75 -36.40
C THR A 71 3.76 2.44 -37.85
N GLN A 72 3.14 1.39 -38.39
CA GLN A 72 3.32 0.97 -39.78
C GLN A 72 3.07 2.15 -40.73
N GLY A 73 4.00 2.38 -41.66
CA GLY A 73 3.94 3.48 -42.63
C GLY A 73 4.30 4.88 -42.10
N ARG A 74 4.27 5.11 -40.77
CA ARG A 74 4.58 6.42 -40.16
C ARG A 74 5.99 6.51 -39.56
N GLY A 75 6.53 5.37 -39.12
CA GLY A 75 7.88 5.25 -38.56
C GLY A 75 7.86 4.90 -37.06
N THR A 76 9.00 5.10 -36.41
CA THR A 76 9.22 4.79 -35.00
C THR A 76 9.41 6.07 -34.21
N PHE A 77 8.70 6.20 -33.09
CA PHE A 77 8.65 7.41 -32.27
C PHE A 77 8.96 7.08 -30.81
N VAL A 78 9.49 8.04 -30.05
CA VAL A 78 9.60 7.90 -28.59
C VAL A 78 8.20 7.85 -27.99
N SER A 79 7.92 6.85 -27.14
CA SER A 79 6.58 6.66 -26.56
C SER A 79 6.20 7.83 -25.64
N SER A 80 4.90 8.14 -25.61
CA SER A 80 4.31 9.11 -24.68
C SER A 80 3.76 8.49 -23.39
N ARG A 81 3.86 7.17 -23.23
CA ARG A 81 3.49 6.52 -21.96
C ARG A 81 4.47 6.99 -20.89
N GLN A 82 3.94 7.64 -19.85
CA GLN A 82 4.70 8.24 -18.74
C GLN A 82 5.45 7.22 -17.85
N ASP A 83 5.42 5.93 -18.21
CA ASP A 83 6.10 4.82 -17.52
C ASP A 83 7.28 4.29 -18.33
N ILE A 84 8.26 5.15 -18.65
CA ILE A 84 9.57 4.67 -19.10
C ILE A 84 10.25 4.02 -17.88
N ILE A 85 10.19 2.69 -17.84
CA ILE A 85 10.67 1.73 -16.82
C ILE A 85 11.89 2.23 -16.01
N PRO A 86 11.93 2.02 -14.67
CA PRO A 86 12.90 2.54 -13.70
C PRO A 86 14.31 1.91 -13.81
N SER A 87 15.03 2.16 -14.90
CA SER A 87 16.45 1.77 -15.05
C SER A 87 17.39 2.65 -14.19
N GLY A 88 16.99 3.89 -13.92
CA GLY A 88 17.77 4.81 -13.08
C GLY A 88 17.94 4.33 -11.64
N ARG A 89 16.97 3.62 -11.05
CA ARG A 89 17.08 3.17 -9.64
C ARG A 89 18.21 2.16 -9.46
N LYS A 90 18.29 1.15 -10.34
CA LYS A 90 19.31 0.11 -10.27
C LYS A 90 20.69 0.64 -10.64
N GLU A 91 20.79 1.49 -11.66
CA GLU A 91 22.07 2.10 -12.06
C GLU A 91 22.59 3.10 -11.02
N ARG A 92 21.69 3.89 -10.38
CA ARG A 92 22.06 4.76 -9.24
C ARG A 92 22.53 3.93 -8.04
N ALA A 93 21.81 2.86 -7.71
CA ALA A 93 22.21 1.96 -6.63
C ALA A 93 23.58 1.33 -6.89
N GLN A 94 23.84 0.86 -8.11
CA GLN A 94 25.13 0.30 -8.49
C GLN A 94 26.25 1.33 -8.32
N LYS A 95 26.05 2.57 -8.80
CA LYS A 95 27.04 3.66 -8.62
C LYS A 95 27.33 3.96 -7.15
N ILE A 96 26.31 3.94 -6.30
CA ILE A 96 26.50 4.15 -4.85
C ILE A 96 27.33 3.01 -4.26
N ILE A 97 27.06 1.77 -4.65
CA ILE A 97 27.83 0.60 -4.20
C ILE A 97 29.28 0.70 -4.68
N ASP A 98 29.51 1.01 -5.95
CA ASP A 98 30.85 1.12 -6.52
C ASP A 98 31.68 2.19 -5.78
N ASN A 99 31.09 3.38 -5.56
CA ASN A 99 31.75 4.45 -4.79
C ASN A 99 32.06 4.03 -3.35
N LEU A 100 31.15 3.31 -2.68
CA LEU A 100 31.35 2.80 -1.32
C LEU A 100 32.52 1.80 -1.28
N LEU A 101 32.57 0.88 -2.26
CA LEU A 101 33.65 -0.10 -2.36
C LEU A 101 34.99 0.60 -2.56
N ASP A 102 35.07 1.59 -3.46
CA ASP A 102 36.30 2.36 -3.70
C ASP A 102 36.79 3.08 -2.44
N GLN A 103 35.87 3.69 -1.68
CA GLN A 103 36.20 4.35 -0.42
C GLN A 103 36.74 3.38 0.63
N LEU A 104 36.07 2.23 0.83
CA LEU A 104 36.50 1.23 1.82
C LEU A 104 37.80 0.54 1.41
N ARG A 105 38.01 0.32 0.11
CA ARG A 105 39.30 -0.15 -0.42
C ARG A 105 40.40 0.88 -0.20
N GLY A 106 40.11 2.18 -0.34
CA GLY A 106 41.03 3.28 0.00
C GLY A 106 41.41 3.35 1.48
N MET A 107 40.58 2.77 2.36
CA MET A 107 40.86 2.61 3.80
C MET A 107 41.53 1.26 4.15
N ASN A 108 42.03 0.51 3.15
CA ASN A 108 42.68 -0.80 3.29
C ASN A 108 41.79 -1.97 3.75
N PHE A 109 40.46 -1.87 3.69
CA PHE A 109 39.61 -3.04 3.95
C PHE A 109 39.63 -4.03 2.78
N SER A 110 39.83 -5.32 3.05
CA SER A 110 39.64 -6.40 2.09
C SER A 110 38.16 -6.54 1.66
N TYR A 111 37.91 -7.08 0.47
CA TYR A 111 36.52 -7.37 0.04
C TYR A 111 35.80 -8.32 1.00
N GLN A 112 36.55 -9.18 1.69
CA GLN A 112 35.99 -10.09 2.70
C GLN A 112 35.54 -9.34 3.94
N GLU A 113 36.36 -8.42 4.46
CA GLU A 113 35.98 -7.53 5.57
C GLU A 113 34.81 -6.64 5.18
N ILE A 114 34.82 -6.05 3.98
CA ILE A 114 33.72 -5.22 3.47
C ILE A 114 32.42 -6.03 3.43
N ARG A 115 32.44 -7.26 2.93
CA ARG A 115 31.27 -8.14 2.90
C ARG A 115 30.77 -8.43 4.31
N THR A 116 31.66 -8.79 5.24
CA THR A 116 31.30 -9.04 6.63
C THR A 116 30.69 -7.81 7.30
N PHE A 117 31.28 -6.62 7.15
CA PHE A 117 30.73 -5.39 7.71
C PHE A 117 29.40 -5.00 7.07
N PHE A 118 29.24 -5.20 5.76
CA PHE A 118 27.97 -4.95 5.09
C PHE A 118 26.88 -5.89 5.59
N GLU A 119 27.17 -7.19 5.70
CA GLU A 119 26.24 -8.18 6.27
C GLU A 119 25.86 -7.82 7.71
N LEU A 120 26.83 -7.50 8.57
CA LEU A 120 26.56 -7.06 9.94
C LEU A 120 25.73 -5.77 10.00
N ALA A 121 26.01 -4.80 9.12
CA ALA A 121 25.29 -3.53 9.06
C ALA A 121 23.87 -3.66 8.50
N VAL A 122 23.61 -4.68 7.67
CA VAL A 122 22.27 -5.06 7.21
C VAL A 122 21.52 -5.74 8.35
N ILE A 123 22.11 -6.76 8.98
CA ILE A 123 21.51 -7.47 10.12
C ILE A 123 21.12 -6.50 11.23
N GLN A 124 22.00 -5.58 11.63
CA GLN A 124 21.69 -4.57 12.66
C GLN A 124 20.54 -3.63 12.29
N ARG A 125 20.40 -3.31 10.99
CA ARG A 125 19.28 -2.49 10.53
C ARG A 125 17.99 -3.29 10.47
N GLU A 126 18.05 -4.55 10.07
CA GLU A 126 16.91 -5.49 10.09
C GLU A 126 16.43 -5.78 11.52
N GLU A 127 17.33 -5.93 12.49
CA GLU A 127 16.96 -6.10 13.91
C GLU A 127 16.34 -4.82 14.51
N LYS A 128 16.85 -3.63 14.15
CA LYS A 128 16.21 -2.35 14.51
C LYS A 128 14.82 -2.22 13.89
N LEU A 129 14.67 -2.70 12.65
CA LEU A 129 13.41 -2.77 11.93
C LEU A 129 12.43 -3.76 12.61
N GLU A 130 12.88 -4.92 13.09
CA GLU A 130 12.01 -5.88 13.78
C GLU A 130 11.51 -5.43 15.17
N ASN A 131 12.12 -4.41 15.76
CA ASN A 131 11.74 -3.85 17.06
C ASN A 131 10.90 -2.58 16.98
N PHE A 132 10.47 -2.15 15.78
CA PHE A 132 9.59 -0.98 15.67
C PHE A 132 8.18 -1.34 16.16
N ASN A 133 7.89 -0.96 17.40
CA ASN A 133 6.67 -1.33 18.11
C ASN A 133 5.64 -0.21 17.98
N VAL A 134 4.49 -0.54 17.41
CA VAL A 134 3.37 0.37 17.26
C VAL A 134 2.25 -0.06 18.19
N ALA A 135 1.86 0.81 19.11
CA ALA A 135 0.62 0.65 19.86
C ALA A 135 -0.54 1.21 19.04
N VAL A 136 -1.64 0.50 18.97
CA VAL A 136 -2.91 1.01 18.43
C VAL A 136 -3.91 1.04 19.57
N VAL A 137 -4.47 2.22 19.82
CA VAL A 137 -5.43 2.46 20.90
C VAL A 137 -6.74 2.96 20.30
N ASP A 138 -7.83 2.23 20.51
CA ASP A 138 -9.18 2.65 20.07
C ASP A 138 -10.25 2.05 21.01
N CYS A 139 -11.48 2.53 20.94
CA CYS A 139 -12.56 2.15 21.85
C CYS A 139 -13.20 0.79 21.53
N ASN A 140 -12.83 0.12 20.44
CA ASN A 140 -13.44 -1.15 20.06
C ASN A 140 -12.52 -2.08 19.24
N PRO A 141 -12.68 -3.41 19.36
CA PRO A 141 -11.91 -4.40 18.61
C PRO A 141 -12.01 -4.26 17.09
N GLU A 142 -13.20 -3.91 16.56
CA GLU A 142 -13.40 -3.77 15.12
C GLU A 142 -12.50 -2.68 14.53
N SER A 143 -12.36 -1.54 15.22
CA SER A 143 -11.48 -0.44 14.81
C SER A 143 -10.01 -0.85 14.89
N LEU A 144 -9.61 -1.54 15.96
CA LEU A 144 -8.25 -2.08 16.13
C LEU A 144 -7.87 -3.06 15.02
N SER A 145 -8.83 -3.86 14.54
CA SER A 145 -8.62 -4.83 13.45
C SER A 145 -8.29 -4.18 12.10
N ILE A 146 -8.76 -2.94 11.86
CA ILE A 146 -8.44 -2.18 10.64
C ILE A 146 -6.95 -1.88 10.61
N PHE A 147 -6.41 -1.38 11.72
CA PHE A 147 -4.99 -1.07 11.85
C PHE A 147 -4.13 -2.31 11.70
N GLU A 148 -4.49 -3.41 12.35
CA GLU A 148 -3.77 -4.68 12.22
C GLU A 148 -3.74 -5.15 10.75
N ARG A 149 -4.88 -5.16 10.06
CA ARG A 149 -4.96 -5.60 8.66
C ARG A 149 -4.25 -4.69 7.67
N GLN A 150 -4.22 -3.37 7.91
CA GLN A 150 -3.65 -2.41 6.95
C GLN A 150 -2.19 -2.08 7.23
N LEU A 151 -1.74 -2.22 8.47
CA LEU A 151 -0.33 -2.04 8.85
C LEU A 151 0.49 -3.33 8.71
N ILE A 152 -0.15 -4.50 8.55
CA ILE A 152 0.57 -5.78 8.31
C ILE A 152 1.49 -5.75 7.09
N PHE A 153 1.22 -4.87 6.11
CA PHE A 153 2.05 -4.71 4.93
C PHE A 153 3.40 -4.06 5.24
N LEU A 154 3.52 -3.40 6.39
CA LEU A 154 4.77 -2.87 6.90
C LEU A 154 5.54 -4.03 7.55
N LYS A 155 6.37 -4.71 6.74
CA LYS A 155 7.10 -5.95 7.09
C LYS A 155 7.97 -5.89 8.37
N HIS A 156 8.15 -4.70 8.93
CA HIS A 156 9.04 -4.38 10.02
C HIS A 156 8.31 -3.61 11.13
N VAL A 157 7.03 -3.90 11.34
CA VAL A 157 6.22 -3.24 12.37
C VAL A 157 5.52 -4.30 13.19
N ARG A 158 5.74 -4.27 14.52
CA ARG A 158 4.94 -5.06 15.47
C ARG A 158 3.81 -4.21 15.99
N VAL A 159 2.58 -4.58 15.64
CA VAL A 159 1.37 -3.90 16.10
C VAL A 159 0.85 -4.56 17.37
N SER A 160 0.71 -3.79 18.44
CA SER A 160 0.02 -4.21 19.68
C SER A 160 -1.28 -3.43 19.84
N ARG A 161 -2.33 -4.13 20.25
CA ARG A 161 -3.69 -3.59 20.35
C ARG A 161 -4.05 -3.30 21.81
N PHE A 162 -4.63 -2.13 22.05
CA PHE A 162 -5.12 -1.72 23.36
C PHE A 162 -6.50 -1.11 23.23
N LEU A 163 -7.43 -1.51 24.11
CA LEU A 163 -8.71 -0.83 24.21
C LEU A 163 -8.53 0.49 24.96
N LEU A 164 -9.17 1.54 24.45
CA LEU A 164 -9.07 2.89 25.02
C LEU A 164 -9.48 2.91 26.49
N ASP A 165 -10.59 2.27 26.85
CA ASP A 165 -11.09 2.22 28.23
C ASP A 165 -10.08 1.55 29.18
N GLU A 166 -9.34 0.54 28.71
CA GLU A 166 -8.28 -0.10 29.50
C GLU A 166 -7.13 0.88 29.77
N ILE A 167 -6.71 1.64 28.76
CA ILE A 167 -5.64 2.63 28.88
C ILE A 167 -6.09 3.82 29.74
N VAL A 168 -7.32 4.29 29.57
CA VAL A 168 -7.86 5.42 30.34
C VAL A 168 -8.02 5.04 31.81
N ALA A 169 -8.45 3.82 32.11
CA ALA A 169 -8.58 3.31 33.47
C ALA A 169 -7.23 3.01 34.14
N ASP A 170 -6.17 2.74 33.37
CA ASP A 170 -4.84 2.36 33.88
C ASP A 170 -4.08 3.58 34.46
N PRO A 171 -3.76 3.61 35.78
CA PRO A 171 -2.97 4.69 36.36
C PRO A 171 -1.54 4.79 35.79
N GLU A 172 -1.00 3.67 35.28
CA GLU A 172 0.36 3.55 34.74
C GLU A 172 0.36 3.55 33.19
N ALA A 173 -0.71 4.10 32.57
CA ALA A 173 -0.89 4.13 31.11
C ALA A 173 0.33 4.65 30.34
N GLU A 174 0.97 5.72 30.83
CA GLU A 174 2.18 6.27 30.20
C GLU A 174 3.32 5.25 30.18
N ARG A 175 3.60 4.62 31.33
CA ARG A 175 4.65 3.59 31.44
C ARG A 175 4.33 2.36 30.60
N ARG A 176 3.04 2.00 30.48
CA ARG A 176 2.58 0.89 29.64
C ARG A 176 2.78 1.15 28.15
N LEU A 177 2.62 2.41 27.71
CA LEU A 177 2.78 2.82 26.32
C LEU A 177 4.19 3.33 25.98
N GLU A 178 5.03 3.61 26.97
CA GLU A 178 6.43 4.04 26.80
C GLU A 178 7.29 3.12 25.91
N PRO A 179 7.15 1.78 25.93
CA PRO A 179 7.97 0.89 25.08
C PRO A 179 7.67 0.98 23.58
N PHE A 180 6.61 1.69 23.20
CA PHE A 180 6.19 1.83 21.80
C PHE A 180 6.81 3.07 21.16
N ASP A 181 7.27 2.89 19.92
CA ASP A 181 7.88 3.95 19.11
C ASP A 181 6.81 4.93 18.61
N LEU A 182 5.64 4.41 18.24
CA LEU A 182 4.47 5.19 17.84
C LEU A 182 3.21 4.64 18.49
N ILE A 183 2.28 5.56 18.78
CA ILE A 183 0.97 5.28 19.35
C ILE A 183 -0.07 5.84 18.39
N LEU A 184 -0.79 4.96 17.72
CA LEU A 184 -1.82 5.31 16.75
C LEU A 184 -3.19 5.30 17.42
N THR A 185 -3.98 6.33 17.17
CA THR A 185 -5.38 6.36 17.58
C THR A 185 -6.21 7.14 16.57
N THR A 186 -7.51 6.88 16.51
CA THR A 186 -8.38 7.60 15.58
C THR A 186 -8.56 9.07 16.00
N SER A 187 -8.91 9.92 15.03
CA SER A 187 -9.25 11.33 15.26
C SER A 187 -10.23 11.57 16.40
N THR A 188 -11.19 10.66 16.56
CA THR A 188 -12.22 10.72 17.60
C THR A 188 -11.64 10.58 19.01
N HIS A 189 -10.56 9.82 19.17
CA HIS A 189 -10.01 9.46 20.49
C HIS A 189 -8.69 10.16 20.81
N TYR A 190 -8.10 10.89 19.85
CA TYR A 190 -6.82 11.57 20.04
C TYR A 190 -6.78 12.49 21.27
N SER A 191 -7.80 13.33 21.44
CA SER A 191 -7.83 14.30 22.56
C SER A 191 -7.92 13.62 23.92
N GLU A 192 -8.70 12.55 24.01
CA GLU A 192 -8.89 11.77 25.23
C GLU A 192 -7.60 11.02 25.60
N LEU A 193 -6.99 10.34 24.62
CA LEU A 193 -5.73 9.63 24.83
C LEU A 193 -4.59 10.59 25.16
N LEU A 194 -4.49 11.73 24.48
CA LEU A 194 -3.48 12.75 24.78
C LEU A 194 -3.65 13.31 26.20
N GLY A 195 -4.88 13.48 26.67
CA GLY A 195 -5.16 13.88 28.05
C GLY A 195 -4.68 12.86 29.07
N LYS A 196 -4.69 11.57 28.72
CA LYS A 196 -4.24 10.47 29.58
C LYS A 196 -2.73 10.25 29.56
N VAL A 197 -2.09 10.39 28.41
CA VAL A 197 -0.63 10.16 28.23
C VAL A 197 0.10 11.39 27.63
N PRO A 198 0.03 12.57 28.29
CA PRO A 198 0.60 13.80 27.75
C PRO A 198 2.11 13.74 27.51
N ALA A 199 2.87 12.95 28.27
CA ALA A 199 4.32 12.81 28.09
C ALA A 199 4.68 12.12 26.75
N LEU A 200 3.75 11.39 26.14
CA LEU A 200 3.95 10.65 24.90
C LEU A 200 3.40 11.38 23.67
N LYS A 201 3.07 12.68 23.79
CA LYS A 201 2.52 13.51 22.71
C LYS A 201 3.25 13.39 21.38
N ASP A 202 4.58 13.38 21.40
CA ASP A 202 5.40 13.35 20.18
C ASP A 202 5.41 11.99 19.46
N ARG A 203 4.87 10.95 20.12
CA ARG A 203 4.69 9.60 19.59
C ARG A 203 3.23 9.31 19.19
N LEU A 204 2.30 10.18 19.60
CA LEU A 204 0.88 10.06 19.30
C LEU A 204 0.59 10.52 17.87
N ILE A 205 0.07 9.62 17.05
CA ILE A 205 -0.37 9.90 15.69
C ILE A 205 -1.89 9.79 15.60
N GLN A 206 -2.50 10.86 15.12
CA GLN A 206 -3.91 10.92 14.80
C GLN A 206 -4.20 10.28 13.44
N MET A 207 -5.12 9.31 13.44
CA MET A 207 -5.46 8.51 12.27
C MET A 207 -6.87 8.84 11.79
N ALA A 208 -6.98 9.31 10.55
CA ALA A 208 -8.26 9.48 9.89
C ALA A 208 -8.72 8.13 9.30
N VAL A 209 -9.97 7.79 9.54
CA VAL A 209 -10.60 6.57 9.02
C VAL A 209 -11.91 6.94 8.32
N SER A 210 -12.17 6.29 7.20
CA SER A 210 -13.40 6.48 6.43
C SER A 210 -13.92 5.12 5.92
N PRO A 211 -15.22 4.98 5.63
CA PRO A 211 -15.72 3.78 4.97
C PRO A 211 -14.96 3.50 3.66
N SER A 212 -14.73 2.23 3.35
CA SER A 212 -14.07 1.85 2.09
C SER A 212 -14.91 2.28 0.88
N GLN A 213 -14.26 2.48 -0.29
CA GLN A 213 -15.00 2.79 -1.53
C GLN A 213 -16.04 1.73 -1.86
N GLU A 214 -15.70 0.45 -1.65
CA GLU A 214 -16.62 -0.68 -1.83
C GLU A 214 -17.84 -0.57 -0.90
N THR A 215 -17.63 -0.27 0.39
CA THR A 215 -18.72 -0.05 1.35
C THR A 215 -19.62 1.11 0.89
N ILE A 216 -19.04 2.22 0.42
CA ILE A 216 -19.79 3.38 -0.08
C ILE A 216 -20.63 3.01 -1.30
N ILE A 217 -20.05 2.27 -2.27
CA ILE A 217 -20.76 1.85 -3.49
C ILE A 217 -21.92 0.92 -3.15
N GLU A 218 -21.68 -0.08 -2.29
CA GLU A 218 -22.71 -1.01 -1.84
C GLU A 218 -23.86 -0.27 -1.12
N MET A 219 -23.53 0.67 -0.23
CA MET A 219 -24.51 1.50 0.47
C MET A 219 -25.27 2.42 -0.48
N ALA A 220 -24.61 3.03 -1.47
CA ALA A 220 -25.24 3.91 -2.44
C ALA A 220 -26.25 3.18 -3.35
N GLY A 221 -26.09 1.87 -3.52
CA GLY A 221 -27.03 1.01 -4.23
C GLY A 221 -28.25 0.56 -3.41
N LEU A 222 -28.39 1.02 -2.16
CA LEU A 222 -29.50 0.66 -1.29
C LEU A 222 -30.68 1.62 -1.41
N SER A 223 -31.87 1.11 -1.10
CA SER A 223 -33.11 1.87 -1.06
C SER A 223 -33.58 2.08 0.39
N PRO A 224 -34.11 3.27 0.75
CA PRO A 224 -34.59 3.57 2.11
C PRO A 224 -35.74 2.68 2.62
N VAL A 225 -36.41 1.93 1.73
CA VAL A 225 -37.48 1.00 2.12
C VAL A 225 -36.96 -0.39 2.53
N GLN A 226 -35.68 -0.68 2.28
CA GLN A 226 -35.10 -1.96 2.63
C GLN A 226 -34.93 -2.10 4.14
N ARG A 227 -35.22 -3.29 4.66
CA ARG A 227 -35.04 -3.63 6.07
C ARG A 227 -33.58 -3.97 6.31
N LEU A 228 -32.90 -3.06 6.99
CA LEU A 228 -31.48 -3.15 7.31
C LEU A 228 -31.28 -3.80 8.68
N GLY A 229 -30.20 -4.55 8.86
CA GLY A 229 -29.74 -5.01 10.18
C GLY A 229 -28.22 -4.98 10.27
N VAL A 230 -27.69 -4.99 11.48
CA VAL A 230 -26.24 -5.04 11.73
C VAL A 230 -25.91 -6.25 12.58
N VAL A 231 -24.87 -6.98 12.22
CA VAL A 231 -24.25 -8.00 13.06
C VAL A 231 -22.92 -7.43 13.50
N CYS A 232 -22.57 -7.41 14.80
CA CYS A 232 -21.29 -6.85 15.27
C CYS A 232 -20.90 -7.34 16.67
N GLU A 233 -19.71 -6.98 17.16
CA GLU A 233 -19.26 -7.33 18.52
C GLU A 233 -19.58 -6.21 19.51
N SER A 234 -19.48 -4.96 19.06
CA SER A 234 -19.56 -3.77 19.92
C SER A 234 -20.75 -2.86 19.63
N GLN A 235 -21.32 -2.27 20.70
CA GLN A 235 -22.32 -1.20 20.60
C GLN A 235 -21.77 0.04 19.90
N ASN A 236 -20.47 0.32 20.04
CA ASN A 236 -19.81 1.46 19.40
C ASN A 236 -19.77 1.29 17.88
N PHE A 237 -19.48 0.08 17.40
CA PHE A 237 -19.53 -0.24 15.98
C PHE A 237 -20.95 -0.08 15.43
N LEU A 238 -21.96 -0.63 16.13
CA LEU A 238 -23.36 -0.44 15.78
C LEU A 238 -23.71 1.05 15.65
N ALA A 239 -23.35 1.86 16.64
CA ALA A 239 -23.63 3.29 16.64
C ALA A 239 -23.01 4.00 15.42
N ARG A 240 -21.76 3.66 15.05
CA ARG A 240 -21.08 4.21 13.87
C ARG A 240 -21.76 3.82 12.55
N VAL A 241 -22.10 2.54 12.38
CA VAL A 241 -22.83 2.06 11.19
C VAL A 241 -24.19 2.75 11.07
N VAL A 242 -24.95 2.80 12.16
CA VAL A 242 -26.27 3.43 12.19
C VAL A 242 -26.21 4.92 11.92
N ALA A 243 -25.24 5.64 12.49
CA ALA A 243 -25.03 7.06 12.19
C ALA A 243 -24.81 7.28 10.69
N ARG A 244 -23.95 6.46 10.06
CA ARG A 244 -23.68 6.58 8.62
C ARG A 244 -24.88 6.25 7.75
N LEU A 245 -25.66 5.23 8.11
CA LEU A 245 -26.89 4.90 7.41
C LEU A 245 -27.93 6.02 7.50
N LYS A 246 -28.01 6.70 8.65
CA LYS A 246 -28.89 7.87 8.84
C LYS A 246 -28.41 9.07 8.01
N ASP A 247 -27.11 9.36 8.00
CA ASP A 247 -26.53 10.46 7.20
C ASP A 247 -26.81 10.29 5.70
N MET A 248 -26.86 9.06 5.21
CA MET A 248 -27.19 8.73 3.82
C MET A 248 -28.70 8.63 3.54
N GLY A 249 -29.55 8.84 4.54
CA GLY A 249 -31.01 8.72 4.42
C GLY A 249 -31.51 7.29 4.21
N LEU A 250 -30.68 6.28 4.51
CA LEU A 250 -31.00 4.86 4.33
C LEU A 250 -31.71 4.27 5.56
N ALA A 251 -31.56 4.89 6.73
CA ALA A 251 -32.24 4.48 7.95
C ALA A 251 -33.00 5.66 8.57
N THR A 252 -34.33 5.56 8.64
CA THR A 252 -35.20 6.55 9.29
C THR A 252 -35.61 6.14 10.71
N GLY A 253 -35.44 4.86 11.08
CA GLY A 253 -35.80 4.29 12.37
C GLY A 253 -34.66 3.54 13.08
N SER A 254 -35.02 2.70 14.05
CA SER A 254 -34.07 1.81 14.72
C SER A 254 -33.59 0.71 13.77
N VAL A 255 -32.27 0.52 13.69
CA VAL A 255 -31.69 -0.60 12.95
C VAL A 255 -31.48 -1.77 13.91
N PRO A 256 -32.12 -2.93 13.70
CA PRO A 256 -31.94 -4.10 14.55
C PRO A 256 -30.48 -4.58 14.52
N CYS A 257 -30.00 -5.07 15.66
CA CYS A 257 -28.64 -5.54 15.83
C CYS A 257 -28.60 -6.95 16.40
N LEU A 258 -27.68 -7.77 15.90
CA LEU A 258 -27.32 -9.07 16.48
C LEU A 258 -25.86 -9.02 16.93
N PHE A 259 -25.63 -9.20 18.23
CA PHE A 259 -24.26 -9.29 18.74
C PHE A 259 -23.67 -10.67 18.47
N LEU A 260 -22.37 -10.76 18.16
CA LEU A 260 -21.72 -12.04 17.86
C LEU A 260 -21.83 -13.08 18.99
N LYS A 261 -21.93 -12.64 20.25
CA LYS A 261 -22.18 -13.52 21.39
C LYS A 261 -23.53 -14.26 21.33
N ASP A 262 -24.47 -13.75 20.54
CA ASP A 262 -25.82 -14.27 20.33
C ASP A 262 -25.98 -14.88 18.92
N GLU A 263 -24.87 -15.30 18.28
CA GLU A 263 -24.85 -15.80 16.88
C GLU A 263 -25.83 -16.95 16.62
N ASN A 264 -26.21 -17.72 17.64
CA ASN A 264 -27.24 -18.77 17.55
C ASN A 264 -28.62 -18.25 17.11
N LYS A 265 -28.90 -16.95 17.24
CA LYS A 265 -30.16 -16.31 16.80
C LYS A 265 -30.09 -15.78 15.36
N LEU A 266 -28.97 -15.98 14.66
CA LEU A 266 -28.77 -15.47 13.30
C LEU A 266 -29.87 -15.87 12.30
N PRO A 267 -30.37 -17.12 12.27
CA PRO A 267 -31.43 -17.47 11.33
C PRO A 267 -32.71 -16.63 11.51
N ALA A 268 -33.16 -16.46 12.76
CA ALA A 268 -34.32 -15.65 13.08
C ALA A 268 -34.08 -14.15 12.81
N PHE A 269 -32.86 -13.68 13.03
CA PHE A 269 -32.47 -12.31 12.74
C PHE A 269 -32.53 -11.99 11.24
N LEU A 270 -31.99 -12.88 10.39
CA LEU A 270 -31.99 -12.70 8.94
C LEU A 270 -33.39 -12.80 8.33
N ALA A 271 -34.31 -13.56 8.94
CA ALA A 271 -35.64 -13.87 8.39
C ALA A 271 -36.44 -12.63 7.92
N ASN A 272 -36.27 -11.48 8.57
CA ASN A 272 -37.01 -10.24 8.25
C ASN A 272 -36.15 -9.11 7.68
N LEU A 273 -34.94 -9.41 7.24
CA LEU A 273 -34.04 -8.42 6.65
C LEU A 273 -33.96 -8.57 5.13
N ASP A 274 -33.64 -7.45 4.49
CA ASP A 274 -33.28 -7.37 3.07
C ASP A 274 -31.77 -7.13 2.92
N VAL A 275 -31.15 -6.47 3.91
CA VAL A 275 -29.71 -6.18 3.94
C VAL A 275 -29.18 -6.39 5.35
N VAL A 276 -28.04 -7.07 5.48
CA VAL A 276 -27.32 -7.21 6.74
C VAL A 276 -25.89 -6.68 6.60
N PHE A 277 -25.51 -5.77 7.49
CA PHE A 277 -24.15 -5.26 7.62
C PHE A 277 -23.36 -6.12 8.58
N VAL A 278 -22.12 -6.44 8.22
CA VAL A 278 -21.20 -7.24 9.05
C VAL A 278 -19.85 -6.52 9.21
N PRO A 279 -19.13 -6.70 10.33
CA PRO A 279 -17.79 -6.18 10.46
C PRO A 279 -16.84 -6.88 9.48
N PRO A 280 -15.74 -6.21 9.14
CA PRO A 280 -14.75 -6.80 8.26
C PRO A 280 -14.11 -8.05 8.84
N GLY A 281 -13.80 -9.01 7.97
CA GLY A 281 -13.22 -10.30 8.35
C GLY A 281 -14.20 -11.29 9.00
N TYR A 282 -15.43 -10.85 9.32
CA TYR A 282 -16.47 -11.74 9.83
C TYR A 282 -17.22 -12.42 8.69
N GLN A 283 -17.34 -13.74 8.78
CA GLN A 283 -18.10 -14.57 7.85
C GLN A 283 -19.31 -15.15 8.58
N LEU A 284 -20.52 -14.78 8.15
CA LEU A 284 -21.76 -15.32 8.71
C LEU A 284 -21.88 -16.84 8.59
N GLN A 285 -21.12 -17.44 7.67
CA GLN A 285 -21.08 -18.87 7.37
C GLN A 285 -20.06 -19.67 8.21
N ARG A 286 -19.44 -19.04 9.21
CA ARG A 286 -18.39 -19.69 10.01
C ARG A 286 -18.86 -20.97 10.71
N GLN A 287 -20.11 -20.99 11.17
CA GLN A 287 -20.74 -22.17 11.79
C GLN A 287 -21.61 -22.92 10.77
N LYS A 288 -21.57 -24.26 10.82
CA LYS A 288 -22.35 -25.10 9.91
C LYS A 288 -23.86 -24.87 10.07
N GLU A 289 -24.34 -24.57 11.29
CA GLU A 289 -25.75 -24.27 11.53
C GLU A 289 -26.21 -22.97 10.86
N ASN A 290 -25.31 -22.01 10.65
CA ASN A 290 -25.62 -20.71 10.06
C ASN A 290 -25.57 -20.69 8.53
N MET A 291 -24.82 -21.63 7.94
CA MET A 291 -24.66 -21.78 6.49
C MET A 291 -26.01 -21.81 5.75
N ALA A 292 -26.96 -22.62 6.24
CA ALA A 292 -28.26 -22.78 5.60
C ALA A 292 -29.07 -21.46 5.63
N ALA A 293 -29.09 -20.77 6.75
CA ALA A 293 -29.82 -19.51 6.91
C ALA A 293 -29.24 -18.39 6.02
N VAL A 294 -27.91 -18.29 5.91
CA VAL A 294 -27.25 -17.30 5.04
C VAL A 294 -27.50 -17.63 3.56
N GLN A 295 -27.51 -18.91 3.19
CA GLN A 295 -27.85 -19.33 1.82
C GLN A 295 -29.31 -18.99 1.49
N GLU A 296 -30.25 -19.30 2.38
CA GLU A 296 -31.66 -18.95 2.21
C GLU A 296 -31.85 -17.42 2.08
N PHE A 297 -31.18 -16.66 2.95
CA PHE A 297 -31.21 -15.19 2.93
C PHE A 297 -30.70 -14.62 1.60
N THR A 298 -29.60 -15.14 1.06
CA THR A 298 -29.05 -14.66 -0.22
C THR A 298 -29.85 -15.13 -1.43
N GLN A 299 -30.40 -16.36 -1.41
CA GLN A 299 -31.24 -16.90 -2.50
C GLN A 299 -32.53 -16.11 -2.72
N ARG A 300 -33.13 -15.57 -1.65
CA ARG A 300 -34.30 -14.69 -1.75
C ARG A 300 -33.95 -13.21 -2.06
N GLY A 301 -32.69 -12.92 -2.39
CA GLY A 301 -32.21 -11.59 -2.78
C GLY A 301 -31.66 -10.72 -1.64
N GLY A 302 -31.49 -11.28 -0.45
CA GLY A 302 -30.88 -10.58 0.68
C GLY A 302 -29.40 -10.27 0.43
N LYS A 303 -28.96 -9.08 0.80
CA LYS A 303 -27.56 -8.64 0.63
C LYS A 303 -26.79 -8.71 1.95
N VAL A 304 -25.60 -9.29 1.92
CA VAL A 304 -24.62 -9.20 3.01
C VAL A 304 -23.60 -8.16 2.60
N ILE A 305 -23.51 -7.06 3.35
CA ILE A 305 -22.57 -5.98 3.08
C ILE A 305 -21.55 -5.94 4.20
N THR A 306 -20.28 -6.10 3.85
CA THR A 306 -19.19 -5.86 4.80
C THR A 306 -19.05 -4.35 4.97
N PHE A 307 -19.27 -3.86 6.20
CA PHE A 307 -19.04 -2.46 6.52
C PHE A 307 -17.56 -2.28 6.88
N ASP A 308 -16.71 -2.15 5.87
CA ASP A 308 -15.27 -1.99 6.08
C ASP A 308 -14.89 -0.51 6.17
N TYR A 309 -13.95 -0.23 7.04
CA TYR A 309 -13.31 1.07 7.15
C TYR A 309 -11.88 0.95 6.68
N GLN A 310 -11.37 2.03 6.09
CA GLN A 310 -9.99 2.16 5.71
C GLN A 310 -9.34 3.34 6.40
N ILE A 311 -8.07 3.19 6.71
CA ILE A 311 -7.23 4.31 7.08
C ILE A 311 -7.09 5.17 5.83
N GLU A 312 -7.32 6.47 5.97
CA GLU A 312 -7.13 7.37 4.84
C GLU A 312 -5.68 7.35 4.37
N ARG A 313 -5.47 7.40 3.05
CA ARG A 313 -4.14 7.29 2.44
C ARG A 313 -3.17 8.34 2.99
N GLY A 314 -3.65 9.53 3.32
CA GLY A 314 -2.84 10.58 3.96
C GLY A 314 -2.30 10.16 5.32
N SER A 315 -3.13 9.55 6.17
CA SER A 315 -2.69 9.02 7.47
C SER A 315 -1.71 7.85 7.32
N LEU A 316 -1.94 6.95 6.36
CA LEU A 316 -0.98 5.86 6.08
C LEU A 316 0.39 6.40 5.63
N LEU A 317 0.42 7.32 4.66
CA LEU A 317 1.65 7.95 4.18
C LEU A 317 2.40 8.68 5.30
N TYR A 318 1.66 9.36 6.18
CA TYR A 318 2.24 10.04 7.33
C TYR A 318 2.88 9.06 8.32
N VAL A 319 2.22 7.93 8.61
CA VAL A 319 2.78 6.86 9.45
C VAL A 319 4.02 6.26 8.80
N GLU A 320 3.99 5.95 7.50
CA GLU A 320 5.14 5.42 6.75
C GLU A 320 6.32 6.39 6.77
N GLU A 321 6.08 7.69 6.56
CA GLU A 321 7.10 8.72 6.64
C GLU A 321 7.69 8.80 8.05
N ARG A 322 6.85 8.77 9.08
CA ARG A 322 7.31 8.85 10.47
C ARG A 322 8.14 7.64 10.88
N ILE A 323 7.72 6.45 10.46
CA ILE A 323 8.48 5.21 10.61
C ILE A 323 9.85 5.36 9.91
N SER A 324 9.87 5.82 8.66
CA SER A 324 11.11 6.02 7.90
C SER A 324 12.06 7.01 8.58
N GLN A 325 11.55 8.10 9.16
CA GLN A 325 12.36 9.09 9.88
C GLN A 325 13.00 8.51 11.13
N LEU A 326 12.26 7.70 11.90
CA LEU A 326 12.73 7.11 13.15
C LEU A 326 13.71 5.94 12.94
N LEU A 327 13.63 5.28 11.77
CA LEU A 327 14.52 4.18 11.39
C LEU A 327 15.82 4.65 10.72
N THR A 328 15.87 5.89 10.25
CA THR A 328 17.07 6.47 9.63
C THR A 328 17.83 7.25 10.70
N PRO A 329 19.08 6.88 11.02
CA PRO A 329 19.86 7.45 12.13
C PRO A 329 20.24 8.92 11.95
#